data_AF-A0AAD0F8U7-F1
#
_entry.id   AF-A0AAD0F8U7-F1
#
_cell.length_a   1.000
_cell.length_b   1.000
_cell.length_c   1.000
_cell.angle_alpha   90.00
_cell.angle_beta   90.00
_cell.angle_gamma   90.00
#
_symmetry.space_group_name_H-M   'P 1'
#
loop_
_entity.id
_entity.type
_entity.pdbx_description
1 polymer ?
#
loop_
_entity_poly.entity_id
_entity_poly.type
_entity_poly.pdbx_seq_one_letter_code
_entity_poly.pdbx_strand_id
1 'polypeptide(L)'
;MRIIDKTAAQVRSLTPAEDALLVDFATGGLTGPRLLQANQMLMKVRNANQWLACDCRTDALPVLNVTLNGNTGTLFLKNNPGTAEHAPGCPFTKDEQEAAERAQAPVQPVAWLPPDTPLRLIGDFRTGASTSTNGTGERREQQRLLALLLTWIETSGLNLYATHLKQDLTGQFAQLRAVASRYPLVERVPASNYLETRLDMKHMMMLKARLREATIFGNHRRHGLLLDCIDQIKGRKVFHYRSEDGFDFQGHHLYWGGQRTCGPLLTLALYSPTTPGSHFFELIHVASVPVLSRGHLFPVYRDEEREPLKALVSLVDWMASKGVKVQMRRPVVGGQLMDELVMTSDQDRVLSISLLEQPIGPEPDTENFKRYADFKSPETFRKFVAGFFMRER
;
A
#
# COMPACT_ATOMS: atom_id res chain seq x y z
N MET A 1 -5.13 30.18 11.84
CA MET A 1 -3.71 29.98 11.48
C MET A 1 -2.97 31.31 11.43
N ARG A 2 -1.63 31.27 11.44
CA ARG A 2 -0.77 32.46 11.32
C ARG A 2 0.42 32.24 10.38
N ILE A 3 0.88 33.32 9.76
CA ILE A 3 2.12 33.35 8.97
C ILE A 3 3.26 33.76 9.90
N ILE A 4 4.32 32.97 9.91
CA ILE A 4 5.53 33.17 10.71
C ILE A 4 6.75 33.27 9.81
N ASP A 5 7.82 33.90 10.31
CA ASP A 5 9.13 33.85 9.66
C ASP A 5 9.94 32.62 10.11
N LYS A 6 11.19 32.50 9.62
CA LYS A 6 12.07 31.37 9.95
C LYS A 6 12.56 31.35 11.40
N THR A 7 12.41 32.46 12.12
CA THR A 7 12.70 32.57 13.56
C THR A 7 11.48 32.25 14.43
N ALA A 8 10.37 31.83 13.79
CA ALA A 8 9.07 31.61 14.40
C ALA A 8 8.39 32.88 14.95
N ALA A 9 8.86 34.06 14.57
CA ALA A 9 8.18 35.31 14.89
C ALA A 9 6.93 35.45 14.02
N GLN A 10 5.83 35.88 14.63
CA GLN A 10 4.57 36.10 13.92
C GLN A 10 4.68 37.32 13.00
N VAL A 11 4.42 37.12 11.71
CA VAL A 11 4.34 38.19 10.71
C VAL A 11 2.92 38.74 10.68
N ARG A 12 1.92 37.86 10.52
CA ARG A 12 0.50 38.22 10.56
C ARG A 12 -0.38 37.00 10.80
N SER A 13 -1.60 37.23 11.28
CA SER A 13 -2.64 36.19 11.31
C SER A 13 -3.31 36.03 9.95
N LEU A 14 -3.82 34.84 9.66
CA LEU A 14 -4.71 34.62 8.52
C LEU A 14 -6.10 35.18 8.84
N THR A 15 -6.75 35.75 7.84
CA THR A 15 -8.17 36.08 7.93
C THR A 15 -9.02 34.80 7.93
N PRO A 16 -10.27 34.82 8.45
CA PRO A 16 -11.13 33.64 8.42
C PRO A 16 -11.36 33.08 7.01
N ALA A 17 -11.41 33.93 5.99
CA ALA A 17 -11.56 33.51 4.60
C ALA A 17 -10.30 32.83 4.06
N GLU A 18 -9.11 33.31 4.43
CA GLU A 18 -7.84 32.67 4.10
C GLU A 18 -7.67 31.32 4.81
N ASP A 19 -8.11 31.22 6.06
CA ASP A 19 -8.07 30.00 6.87
C ASP A 19 -8.95 28.91 6.24
N ALA A 20 -10.21 29.25 5.92
CA ALA A 20 -11.13 28.36 5.21
C ALA A 20 -10.59 27.93 3.84
N LEU A 21 -9.99 28.87 3.10
CA LEU A 21 -9.38 28.59 1.79
C LEU A 21 -8.22 27.60 1.90
N LEU A 22 -7.40 27.68 2.95
CA LEU A 22 -6.31 26.73 3.17
C LEU A 22 -6.79 25.36 3.66
N VAL A 23 -7.86 25.30 4.45
CA VAL A 23 -8.50 24.04 4.84
C VAL A 23 -9.05 23.32 3.60
N ASP A 24 -9.80 24.03 2.76
CA ASP A 24 -10.33 23.48 1.50
C ASP A 24 -9.18 23.06 0.56
N PHE A 25 -8.07 23.81 0.54
CA PHE A 25 -6.88 23.46 -0.24
C PHE A 25 -6.22 22.17 0.28
N ALA A 26 -6.04 22.04 1.59
CA ALA A 26 -5.40 20.88 2.21
C ALA A 26 -6.23 19.59 2.09
N THR A 27 -7.56 19.73 2.03
CA THR A 27 -8.51 18.62 1.86
C THR A 27 -8.85 18.34 0.39
N GLY A 28 -8.17 19.00 -0.55
CA GLY A 28 -8.37 18.80 -1.99
C GLY A 28 -9.71 19.30 -2.54
N GLY A 29 -10.52 20.00 -1.76
CA GLY A 29 -11.88 20.42 -2.16
C GLY A 29 -11.96 21.58 -3.14
N LEU A 30 -10.84 22.20 -3.52
CA LEU A 30 -10.82 23.41 -4.35
C LEU A 30 -10.77 23.11 -5.85
N THR A 31 -11.62 23.80 -6.61
CA THR A 31 -11.60 23.83 -8.07
C THR A 31 -11.69 25.26 -8.61
N GLY A 32 -11.26 25.46 -9.86
CA GLY A 32 -11.46 26.72 -10.59
C GLY A 32 -10.89 27.96 -9.90
N PRO A 33 -11.65 29.07 -9.80
CA PRO A 33 -11.16 30.35 -9.28
C PRO A 33 -10.64 30.30 -7.83
N ARG A 34 -11.24 29.46 -6.97
CA ARG A 34 -10.81 29.35 -5.57
C ARG A 34 -9.45 28.65 -5.44
N LEU A 35 -9.18 27.65 -6.28
CA LEU A 35 -7.87 27.00 -6.34
C LEU A 35 -6.77 28.00 -6.79
N LEU A 36 -7.07 28.85 -7.76
CA LEU A 36 -6.15 29.90 -8.19
C LEU A 36 -5.85 30.90 -7.05
N GLN A 37 -6.88 31.30 -6.30
CA GLN A 37 -6.74 32.19 -5.15
C GLN A 37 -5.85 31.57 -4.06
N ALA A 38 -6.04 30.29 -3.75
CA ALA A 38 -5.20 29.56 -2.79
C ALA A 38 -3.74 29.50 -3.26
N ASN A 39 -3.52 29.17 -4.53
CA ASN A 39 -2.18 29.11 -5.10
C ASN A 39 -1.46 30.47 -5.08
N GLN A 40 -2.15 31.57 -5.40
CA GLN A 40 -1.58 32.92 -5.32
C GLN A 40 -1.17 33.29 -3.90
N MET A 41 -2.01 32.95 -2.90
CA MET A 41 -1.70 33.20 -1.51
C MET A 41 -0.47 32.40 -1.04
N LEU A 42 -0.46 31.09 -1.34
CA LEU A 42 0.63 30.19 -0.97
C LEU A 42 1.95 30.59 -1.65
N MET A 43 1.92 31.02 -2.91
CA MET A 43 3.10 31.57 -3.59
C MET A 43 3.63 32.83 -2.90
N LYS A 44 2.77 33.71 -2.39
CA LYS A 44 3.22 34.90 -1.63
C LYS A 44 3.96 34.50 -0.35
N VAL A 45 3.41 33.56 0.41
CA VAL A 45 4.06 33.03 1.63
C VAL A 45 5.41 32.42 1.29
N ARG A 46 5.46 31.59 0.24
CA ARG A 46 6.70 30.95 -0.23
C ARG A 46 7.75 31.97 -0.68
N ASN A 47 7.38 32.93 -1.53
CA ASN A 47 8.29 33.93 -2.07
C ASN A 47 8.83 34.88 -0.98
N ALA A 48 8.05 35.09 0.08
CA ALA A 48 8.46 35.84 1.25
C ALA A 48 9.35 35.04 2.23
N ASN A 49 9.70 33.78 1.90
CA ASN A 49 10.44 32.87 2.78
C ASN A 49 9.78 32.66 4.16
N GLN A 50 8.44 32.65 4.19
CA GLN A 50 7.63 32.50 5.40
C GLN A 50 7.04 31.09 5.52
N TRP A 51 6.58 30.74 6.71
CA TRP A 51 5.88 29.49 7.01
C TRP A 51 4.48 29.74 7.55
N LEU A 52 3.68 28.68 7.59
CA LEU A 52 2.33 28.68 8.15
C LEU A 52 2.35 27.94 9.48
N ALA A 53 2.00 28.62 10.56
CA ALA A 53 1.81 28.01 11.87
C ALA A 53 0.32 27.68 12.07
N CYS A 54 0.06 26.45 12.47
CA CYS A 54 -1.28 25.95 12.74
C CYS A 54 -1.64 26.14 14.21
N ASP A 55 -2.85 26.61 14.47
CA ASP A 55 -3.35 26.85 15.82
C ASP A 55 -4.19 25.67 16.34
N CYS A 56 -4.06 24.49 15.73
CA CYS A 56 -4.81 23.30 16.13
C CYS A 56 -4.42 22.75 17.51
N ARG A 57 -3.33 23.25 18.10
CA ARG A 57 -2.80 22.87 19.40
C ARG A 57 -2.57 24.13 20.23
N THR A 58 -2.83 24.03 21.53
CA THR A 58 -2.58 25.11 22.49
C THR A 58 -1.22 24.98 23.16
N ASP A 59 -0.64 23.77 23.17
CA ASP A 59 0.59 23.39 23.87
C ASP A 59 1.84 23.44 22.99
N ALA A 60 1.67 23.39 21.66
CA ALA A 60 2.77 23.41 20.71
C ALA A 60 2.35 24.06 19.39
N LEU A 61 3.34 24.40 18.54
CA LEU A 61 3.11 25.08 17.27
C LEU A 61 3.54 24.20 16.08
N PRO A 62 2.61 23.44 15.48
CA PRO A 62 2.85 22.75 14.22
C PRO A 62 3.10 23.74 13.09
N VAL A 63 4.16 23.51 12.31
CA VAL A 63 4.56 24.42 11.23
C VAL A 63 4.49 23.69 9.89
N LEU A 64 3.86 24.34 8.93
CA LEU A 64 3.72 23.92 7.55
C LEU A 64 4.60 24.79 6.65
N ASN A 65 5.35 24.12 5.78
CA ASN A 65 6.11 24.74 4.72
C ASN A 65 5.35 24.64 3.39
N VAL A 66 5.28 25.75 2.66
CA VAL A 66 4.73 25.80 1.32
C VAL A 66 5.77 25.31 0.33
N THR A 67 5.60 24.08 -0.16
CA THR A 67 6.51 23.47 -1.11
C THR A 67 5.94 23.56 -2.51
N LEU A 68 6.76 24.04 -3.45
CA LEU A 68 6.46 23.93 -4.87
C LEU A 68 7.00 22.60 -5.37
N ASN A 69 6.12 21.77 -5.91
CA ASN A 69 6.56 20.61 -6.67
C ASN A 69 7.19 21.10 -7.98
N GLY A 70 8.52 21.03 -8.07
CA GLY A 70 9.26 21.47 -9.26
C GLY A 70 8.93 20.68 -10.54
N ASN A 71 8.30 19.51 -10.42
CA ASN A 71 7.93 18.67 -11.56
C ASN A 71 6.52 18.99 -12.12
N THR A 72 5.57 19.35 -11.26
CA THR A 72 4.16 19.58 -11.65
C THR A 72 3.77 21.06 -11.62
N GLY A 73 4.58 21.93 -11.02
CA GLY A 73 4.24 23.34 -10.79
C GLY A 73 3.15 23.53 -9.74
N THR A 74 2.72 22.46 -9.06
CA THR A 74 1.68 22.51 -8.03
C THR A 74 2.27 22.79 -6.66
N LEU A 75 1.54 23.56 -5.85
CA LEU A 75 1.89 23.81 -4.46
C LEU A 75 1.32 22.72 -3.58
N PHE A 76 2.02 22.41 -2.50
CA PHE A 76 1.52 21.55 -1.44
C PHE A 76 2.04 22.02 -0.08
N LEU A 77 1.29 21.71 0.97
CA LEU A 77 1.64 22.01 2.35
C LEU A 77 2.35 20.78 2.95
N LYS A 78 3.52 20.98 3.54
CA LYS A 78 4.29 19.90 4.16
C LYS A 78 4.66 20.28 5.58
N ASN A 79 4.46 19.36 6.53
CA ASN A 79 4.95 19.53 7.90
C ASN A 79 6.46 19.77 7.92
N ASN A 80 6.89 20.79 8.64
CA ASN A 80 8.29 21.14 8.78
C ASN A 80 8.98 20.14 9.72
N PRO A 81 10.11 19.51 9.32
CA PRO A 81 10.83 18.57 10.16
C PRO A 81 11.21 19.20 11.51
N GLY A 82 11.03 18.46 12.60
CA GLY A 82 11.39 18.91 13.95
C GLY A 82 10.35 19.81 14.63
N THR A 83 9.20 20.07 14.00
CA THR A 83 8.07 20.76 14.65
C THR A 83 7.02 19.78 15.17
N ALA A 84 6.18 20.25 16.10
CA ALA A 84 5.15 19.41 16.72
C ALA A 84 4.14 18.88 15.69
N GLU A 85 3.66 17.65 15.89
CA GLU A 85 2.59 17.10 15.08
C GLU A 85 1.26 17.84 15.33
N HIS A 86 0.41 17.86 14.30
CA HIS A 86 -0.93 18.43 14.38
C HIS A 86 -1.83 17.64 15.34
N ALA A 87 -2.87 18.29 15.87
CA ALA A 87 -3.88 17.60 16.67
C ALA A 87 -4.68 16.60 15.80
N PRO A 88 -5.19 15.50 16.38
CA PRO A 88 -6.09 14.58 15.67
C PRO A 88 -7.30 15.31 15.08
N GLY A 89 -7.65 15.01 13.82
CA GLY A 89 -8.76 15.68 13.11
C GLY A 89 -8.39 17.01 12.46
N CYS A 90 -7.12 17.41 12.47
CA CYS A 90 -6.65 18.61 11.80
C CYS A 90 -6.40 18.34 10.31
N PRO A 91 -6.98 19.13 9.38
CA PRO A 91 -6.91 18.89 7.93
C PRO A 91 -5.49 18.98 7.33
N PHE A 92 -4.53 19.46 8.11
CA PHE A 92 -3.13 19.58 7.73
C PHE A 92 -2.28 18.39 8.21
N THR A 93 -2.90 17.39 8.84
CA THR A 93 -2.22 16.15 9.19
C THR A 93 -1.88 15.42 7.89
N LYS A 94 -0.64 14.95 7.76
CA LYS A 94 -0.14 14.26 6.55
C LYS A 94 -1.03 13.08 6.15
N ASP A 95 -1.59 12.38 7.14
CA ASP A 95 -2.50 11.25 6.93
C ASP A 95 -3.84 11.64 6.29
N GLU A 96 -4.40 12.81 6.64
CA GLU A 96 -5.65 13.32 6.09
C GLU A 96 -5.46 13.92 4.69
N GLN A 97 -4.35 14.60 4.44
CA GLN A 97 -3.99 15.13 3.11
C GLN A 97 -3.84 14.01 2.09
N GLU A 98 -3.07 12.96 2.43
CA GLU A 98 -2.95 11.80 1.55
C GLU A 98 -4.29 11.05 1.42
N ALA A 99 -5.14 11.00 2.45
CA ALA A 99 -6.47 10.39 2.37
C ALA A 99 -7.40 11.14 1.41
N ALA A 100 -7.37 12.48 1.43
CA ALA A 100 -8.16 13.33 0.55
C ALA A 100 -7.73 13.23 -0.92
N GLU A 101 -6.42 13.26 -1.21
CA GLU A 101 -5.89 13.04 -2.56
C GLU A 101 -6.24 11.65 -3.12
N ARG A 102 -6.35 10.63 -2.24
CA ARG A 102 -6.75 9.27 -2.59
C ARG A 102 -8.26 9.14 -2.82
N ALA A 103 -9.10 9.84 -2.05
CA ALA A 103 -10.56 9.82 -2.23
C ALA A 103 -11.01 10.36 -3.60
N GLN A 104 -10.19 11.22 -4.23
CA GLN A 104 -10.46 11.78 -5.56
C GLN A 104 -9.88 10.94 -6.71
N ALA A 105 -9.06 9.93 -6.41
CA ALA A 105 -8.48 9.08 -7.43
C ALA A 105 -9.41 7.90 -7.74
N PRO A 106 -9.82 7.69 -9.01
CA PRO A 106 -10.53 6.46 -9.36
C PRO A 106 -9.62 5.27 -9.03
N VAL A 107 -10.11 4.34 -8.21
CA VAL A 107 -9.42 3.09 -7.92
C VAL A 107 -9.39 2.32 -9.24
N GLN A 108 -8.25 2.28 -9.91
CA GLN A 108 -8.09 1.45 -11.11
C GLN A 108 -7.68 0.02 -10.69
N PRO A 109 -8.17 -1.01 -11.40
CA PRO A 109 -7.70 -2.38 -11.18
C PRO A 109 -6.19 -2.44 -11.31
N VAL A 110 -5.56 -3.17 -10.39
CA VAL A 110 -4.12 -3.38 -10.43
C VAL A 110 -3.77 -4.20 -11.67
N ALA A 111 -2.86 -3.67 -12.49
CA ALA A 111 -2.40 -4.31 -13.70
C ALA A 111 -1.42 -5.47 -13.39
N TRP A 112 -1.59 -6.60 -14.08
CA TRP A 112 -0.63 -7.70 -14.07
C TRP A 112 0.73 -7.25 -14.62
N LEU A 113 1.80 -7.59 -13.91
CA LEU A 113 3.16 -7.37 -14.41
C LEU A 113 3.66 -8.64 -15.12
N PRO A 114 4.04 -8.57 -16.41
CA PRO A 114 4.58 -9.73 -17.10
C PRO A 114 5.94 -10.14 -16.51
N PRO A 115 6.23 -11.46 -16.41
CA PRO A 115 7.56 -11.93 -16.08
C PRO A 115 8.57 -11.53 -17.15
N ASP A 116 9.85 -11.63 -16.83
CA ASP A 116 10.98 -11.42 -17.73
C ASP A 116 11.09 -9.99 -18.31
N THR A 117 10.27 -9.07 -17.80
CA THR A 117 10.27 -7.65 -18.18
C THR A 117 10.81 -6.78 -17.03
N PRO A 118 11.73 -5.84 -17.28
CA PRO A 118 12.29 -4.97 -16.24
C PRO A 118 11.21 -4.20 -15.47
N LEU A 119 11.24 -4.34 -14.15
CA LEU A 119 10.20 -3.83 -13.26
C LEU A 119 10.12 -2.31 -13.18
N ARG A 120 11.25 -1.60 -13.33
CA ARG A 120 11.35 -0.12 -13.22
C ARG A 120 10.52 0.43 -12.04
N LEU A 121 10.84 -0.04 -10.84
CA LEU A 121 10.12 0.31 -9.60
C LEU A 121 10.44 1.71 -9.09
N ILE A 122 11.52 2.30 -9.58
CA ILE A 122 11.99 3.63 -9.20
C ILE A 122 12.79 4.25 -10.32
N GLY A 123 12.57 5.53 -10.57
CA GLY A 123 13.35 6.31 -11.51
C GLY A 123 14.82 6.45 -11.12
N ASP A 124 15.65 6.56 -12.16
CA ASP A 124 17.08 6.84 -12.03
C ASP A 124 17.32 8.27 -11.55
N PHE A 125 18.49 8.51 -10.98
CA PHE A 125 18.90 9.86 -10.61
C PHE A 125 19.11 10.71 -11.86
N ARG A 126 18.39 11.83 -11.98
CA ARG A 126 18.51 12.72 -13.14
C ARG A 126 19.91 13.33 -13.22
N THR A 127 20.58 13.16 -14.36
CA THR A 127 21.82 13.86 -14.73
C THR A 127 21.47 15.06 -15.62
N GLY A 128 21.30 16.24 -15.04
CA GLY A 128 21.10 17.49 -15.78
C GLY A 128 19.65 17.82 -16.16
N ALA A 129 19.41 19.12 -16.42
CA ALA A 129 18.11 19.74 -16.63
C ALA A 129 17.45 19.30 -17.95
N SER A 130 16.71 18.19 -17.93
CA SER A 130 15.70 17.90 -18.95
C SER A 130 14.31 18.20 -18.39
N THR A 131 13.74 19.31 -18.85
CA THR A 131 12.35 19.71 -18.67
C THR A 131 11.50 18.93 -19.66
N SER A 132 11.02 17.75 -19.24
CA SER A 132 9.92 17.08 -19.94
C SER A 132 8.94 16.47 -18.94
N THR A 133 7.74 17.05 -18.92
CA THR A 133 6.43 16.47 -18.54
C THR A 133 6.46 15.00 -18.12
N ASN A 134 6.32 14.68 -16.82
CA ASN A 134 6.01 13.29 -16.39
C ASN A 134 5.48 13.15 -14.95
N GLY A 135 4.52 13.97 -14.53
CA GLY A 135 3.73 13.69 -13.31
C GLY A 135 2.96 12.36 -13.38
N THR A 136 2.72 11.85 -14.60
CA THR A 136 2.08 10.55 -14.87
C THR A 136 3.04 9.36 -14.73
N GLY A 137 4.34 9.56 -14.99
CA GLY A 137 5.36 8.52 -14.91
C GLY A 137 5.68 8.09 -13.47
N GLU A 138 5.93 9.06 -12.58
CA GLU A 138 6.24 8.80 -11.17
C GLU A 138 5.07 8.10 -10.45
N ARG A 139 3.82 8.52 -10.71
CA ARG A 139 2.62 7.86 -10.15
C ARG A 139 2.46 6.42 -10.65
N ARG A 140 2.81 6.17 -11.92
CA ARG A 140 2.79 4.83 -12.53
C ARG A 140 3.87 3.93 -11.93
N GLU A 141 5.07 4.46 -11.68
CA GLU A 141 6.16 3.74 -11.00
C GLU A 141 5.82 3.42 -9.53
N GLN A 142 5.17 4.35 -8.82
CA GLN A 142 4.68 4.12 -7.47
C GLN A 142 3.68 2.96 -7.43
N GLN A 143 2.66 2.97 -8.29
CA GLN A 143 1.66 1.89 -8.32
C GLN A 143 2.25 0.52 -8.74
N ARG A 144 3.40 0.49 -9.43
CA ARG A 144 4.06 -0.76 -9.83
C ARG A 144 4.54 -1.59 -8.65
N LEU A 145 4.90 -1.01 -7.50
CA LEU A 145 5.34 -1.80 -6.34
C LEU A 145 4.20 -2.63 -5.75
N LEU A 146 2.99 -2.05 -5.64
CA LEU A 146 1.80 -2.79 -5.23
C LEU A 146 1.38 -3.80 -6.28
N ALA A 147 1.44 -3.43 -7.56
CA ALA A 147 1.19 -4.36 -8.66
C ALA A 147 2.12 -5.56 -8.66
N LEU A 148 3.40 -5.34 -8.34
CA LEU A 148 4.38 -6.40 -8.18
C LEU A 148 4.02 -7.36 -7.05
N LEU A 149 3.70 -6.82 -5.87
CA LEU A 149 3.33 -7.64 -4.72
C LEU A 149 2.09 -8.51 -5.02
N LEU A 150 1.04 -7.92 -5.61
CA LEU A 150 -0.17 -8.66 -5.98
C LEU A 150 0.08 -9.68 -7.10
N THR A 151 0.90 -9.33 -8.09
CA THR A 151 1.34 -10.28 -9.14
C THR A 151 2.12 -11.45 -8.54
N TRP A 152 3.01 -11.20 -7.57
CA TRP A 152 3.77 -12.26 -6.90
C TRP A 152 2.89 -13.15 -6.04
N ILE A 153 1.93 -12.60 -5.32
CA ILE A 153 0.91 -13.34 -4.57
C ILE A 153 0.13 -14.28 -5.51
N GLU A 154 -0.34 -13.74 -6.63
CA GLU A 154 -1.08 -14.50 -7.65
C GLU A 154 -0.22 -15.60 -8.30
N THR A 155 1.01 -15.28 -8.70
CA THR A 155 1.93 -16.22 -9.37
C THR A 155 2.42 -17.33 -8.42
N SER A 156 2.60 -17.01 -7.13
CA SER A 156 3.03 -17.98 -6.11
C SER A 156 1.89 -18.89 -5.62
N GLY A 157 0.65 -18.58 -5.98
CA GLY A 157 -0.54 -19.29 -5.49
C GLY A 157 -0.84 -19.01 -4.03
N LEU A 158 -0.30 -17.95 -3.42
CA LEU A 158 -0.64 -17.59 -2.04
C LEU A 158 -2.08 -17.12 -1.88
N ASN A 159 -2.70 -16.68 -2.98
CA ASN A 159 -4.13 -16.41 -3.05
C ASN A 159 -5.00 -17.65 -3.25
N LEU A 160 -4.41 -18.85 -3.18
CA LEU A 160 -5.11 -20.13 -3.23
C LEU A 160 -4.99 -20.84 -1.87
N TYR A 161 -6.08 -21.48 -1.48
CA TYR A 161 -6.11 -22.33 -0.32
C TYR A 161 -6.84 -23.63 -0.62
N ALA A 162 -6.15 -24.74 -0.40
CA ALA A 162 -6.75 -26.07 -0.33
C ALA A 162 -5.95 -26.90 0.68
N THR A 163 -6.59 -27.83 1.38
CA THR A 163 -5.94 -28.61 2.45
C THR A 163 -4.70 -29.37 1.96
N HIS A 164 -4.72 -29.85 0.72
CA HIS A 164 -3.59 -30.59 0.11
C HIS A 164 -2.48 -29.67 -0.44
N LEU A 165 -2.72 -28.35 -0.52
CA LEU A 165 -1.75 -27.35 -0.96
C LEU A 165 -1.16 -26.56 0.21
N LYS A 166 -1.47 -26.94 1.46
CA LYS A 166 -0.98 -26.25 2.65
C LYS A 166 0.55 -26.22 2.68
N GLN A 167 1.09 -25.03 2.89
CA GLN A 167 2.51 -24.79 3.07
C GLN A 167 2.74 -24.13 4.43
N ASP A 168 3.85 -24.47 5.07
CA ASP A 168 4.34 -23.71 6.22
C ASP A 168 4.82 -22.32 5.76
N LEU A 169 5.11 -21.45 6.72
CA LEU A 169 5.56 -20.08 6.41
C LEU A 169 6.85 -20.08 5.60
N THR A 170 7.75 -21.03 5.86
CA THR A 170 9.02 -21.18 5.12
C THR A 170 8.76 -21.48 3.65
N GLY A 171 7.86 -22.42 3.36
CA GLY A 171 7.43 -22.78 2.00
C GLY A 171 6.77 -21.61 1.28
N GLN A 172 5.89 -20.87 1.95
CA GLN A 172 5.23 -19.69 1.38
C GLN A 172 6.25 -18.61 0.95
N PHE A 173 7.24 -18.29 1.79
CA PHE A 173 8.32 -17.37 1.41
C PHE A 173 9.27 -17.96 0.35
N ALA A 174 9.45 -19.28 0.31
CA ALA A 174 10.24 -19.93 -0.73
C ALA A 174 9.56 -19.79 -2.11
N GLN A 175 8.23 -19.91 -2.19
CA GLN A 175 7.49 -19.65 -3.42
C GLN A 175 7.63 -18.20 -3.89
N LEU A 176 7.50 -17.23 -2.97
CA LEU A 176 7.72 -15.82 -3.31
C LEU A 176 9.13 -15.56 -3.85
N ARG A 177 10.17 -16.17 -3.25
CA ARG A 177 11.56 -16.08 -3.75
C ARG A 177 11.72 -16.74 -5.12
N ALA A 178 11.08 -17.88 -5.34
CA ALA A 178 11.10 -18.58 -6.63
C ALA A 178 10.45 -17.71 -7.72
N VAL A 179 9.29 -17.11 -7.44
CA VAL A 179 8.63 -16.16 -8.34
C VAL A 179 9.53 -14.96 -8.63
N ALA A 180 10.14 -14.35 -7.62
CA ALA A 180 11.03 -13.19 -7.77
C ALA A 180 12.22 -13.43 -8.71
N SER A 181 12.65 -14.67 -8.93
CA SER A 181 13.71 -15.01 -9.89
C SER A 181 13.34 -14.71 -11.34
N ARG A 182 12.05 -14.67 -11.66
CA ARG A 182 11.51 -14.39 -13.00
C ARG A 182 11.25 -12.91 -13.26
N TYR A 183 11.45 -12.04 -12.27
CA TYR A 183 11.16 -10.62 -12.39
C TYR A 183 12.44 -9.81 -12.30
N PRO A 184 12.97 -9.30 -13.42
CA PRO A 184 14.20 -8.53 -13.40
C PRO A 184 13.98 -7.11 -12.83
N LEU A 185 14.81 -6.67 -11.88
CA LEU A 185 14.79 -5.28 -11.37
C LEU A 185 15.21 -4.30 -12.47
N VAL A 186 16.34 -4.62 -13.10
CA VAL A 186 16.85 -4.02 -14.33
C VAL A 186 17.25 -5.15 -15.29
N GLU A 187 17.57 -4.84 -16.54
CA GLU A 187 17.81 -5.86 -17.58
C GLU A 187 18.79 -6.96 -17.12
N ARG A 188 18.34 -8.23 -17.19
CA ARG A 188 19.10 -9.43 -16.79
C ARG A 188 19.47 -9.51 -15.29
N VAL A 189 18.80 -8.76 -14.42
CA VAL A 189 19.04 -8.79 -12.97
C VAL A 189 17.80 -9.30 -12.23
N PRO A 190 17.68 -10.62 -11.98
CA PRO A 190 16.58 -11.18 -11.21
C PRO A 190 16.40 -10.48 -9.86
N ALA A 191 15.16 -10.14 -9.51
CA ALA A 191 14.85 -9.52 -8.23
C ALA A 191 15.26 -10.40 -7.03
N SER A 192 15.23 -11.72 -7.18
CA SER A 192 15.73 -12.67 -6.18
C SER A 192 17.17 -12.39 -5.74
N ASN A 193 18.02 -11.83 -6.60
CA ASN A 193 19.42 -11.54 -6.27
C ASN A 193 19.58 -10.38 -5.28
N TYR A 194 18.58 -9.50 -5.21
CA TYR A 194 18.53 -8.33 -4.33
C TYR A 194 17.24 -8.27 -3.52
N LEU A 195 16.68 -9.45 -3.22
CA LEU A 195 15.54 -9.64 -2.34
C LEU A 195 16.02 -10.19 -0.99
N GLU A 196 15.44 -9.66 0.08
CA GLU A 196 15.50 -10.24 1.42
C GLU A 196 14.07 -10.51 1.89
N THR A 197 13.82 -11.67 2.50
CA THR A 197 12.47 -12.02 2.99
C THR A 197 12.32 -11.76 4.49
N ARG A 198 13.01 -10.74 5.01
CA ARG A 198 12.90 -10.25 6.38
C ARG A 198 13.19 -8.76 6.42
N LEU A 199 12.40 -8.03 7.21
CA LEU A 199 12.55 -6.60 7.42
C LEU A 199 13.12 -6.38 8.83
N ASP A 200 14.43 -6.57 8.94
CA ASP A 200 15.21 -6.29 10.15
C ASP A 200 16.57 -5.66 9.80
N MET A 201 17.25 -5.09 10.80
CA MET A 201 18.51 -4.39 10.59
C MET A 201 19.59 -5.29 9.97
N LYS A 202 19.64 -6.58 10.34
CA LYS A 202 20.62 -7.53 9.79
C LYS A 202 20.43 -7.68 8.28
N HIS A 203 19.21 -7.97 7.84
CA HIS A 203 18.91 -8.19 6.41
C HIS A 203 19.00 -6.90 5.61
N MET A 204 18.61 -5.76 6.18
CA MET A 204 18.84 -4.45 5.57
C MET A 204 20.33 -4.19 5.34
N MET A 205 21.20 -4.50 6.32
CA MET A 205 22.65 -4.34 6.16
C MET A 205 23.27 -5.33 5.18
N MET A 206 22.79 -6.58 5.13
CA MET A 206 23.21 -7.57 4.13
C MET A 206 22.84 -7.11 2.71
N LEU A 207 21.61 -6.64 2.51
CA LEU A 207 21.15 -6.11 1.23
C LEU A 207 21.93 -4.85 0.84
N LYS A 208 22.17 -3.94 1.79
CA LYS A 208 23.02 -2.75 1.59
C LYS A 208 24.41 -3.13 1.08
N ALA A 209 25.06 -4.11 1.71
CA ALA A 209 26.40 -4.57 1.29
C ALA A 209 26.38 -5.09 -0.15
N ARG A 210 25.42 -5.98 -0.48
CA ARG A 210 25.23 -6.51 -1.84
C ARG A 210 24.99 -5.41 -2.87
N LEU A 211 24.14 -4.43 -2.56
CA LEU A 211 23.83 -3.31 -3.47
C LEU A 211 25.02 -2.36 -3.63
N ARG A 212 25.82 -2.14 -2.59
CA ARG A 212 27.00 -1.26 -2.66
C ARG A 212 28.06 -1.79 -3.63
N GLU A 213 28.20 -3.12 -3.72
CA GLU A 213 29.21 -3.78 -4.56
C GLU A 213 28.66 -4.13 -5.96
N ALA A 214 27.37 -3.94 -6.21
CA ALA A 214 26.72 -4.27 -7.47
C ALA A 214 27.10 -3.28 -8.60
N THR A 215 27.92 -3.73 -9.54
CA THR A 215 28.24 -3.01 -10.80
C THR A 215 27.21 -3.27 -11.90
N ILE A 216 26.49 -4.39 -11.79
CA ILE A 216 25.49 -4.88 -12.73
C ILE A 216 24.32 -3.91 -12.99
N PHE A 217 24.04 -2.98 -12.07
CA PHE A 217 23.03 -1.93 -12.31
C PHE A 217 23.47 -0.89 -13.35
N GLY A 218 24.77 -0.81 -13.69
CA GLY A 218 25.28 0.17 -14.64
C GLY A 218 24.94 1.60 -14.23
N ASN A 219 24.26 2.33 -15.13
CA ASN A 219 23.78 3.69 -14.88
C ASN A 219 22.46 3.76 -14.09
N HIS A 220 21.81 2.62 -13.85
CA HIS A 220 20.56 2.59 -13.11
C HIS A 220 20.79 2.79 -11.62
N ARG A 221 19.79 3.39 -10.97
CA ARG A 221 19.74 3.51 -9.52
C ARG A 221 19.71 2.12 -8.90
N ARG A 222 20.68 1.87 -8.02
CA ARG A 222 20.77 0.62 -7.27
C ARG A 222 19.62 0.53 -6.29
N HIS A 223 18.89 -0.57 -6.33
CA HIS A 223 17.76 -0.80 -5.45
C HIS A 223 17.57 -2.30 -5.23
N GLY A 224 17.00 -2.64 -4.08
CA GLY A 224 16.60 -3.99 -3.71
C GLY A 224 15.23 -3.99 -3.06
N LEU A 225 14.80 -5.18 -2.66
CA LEU A 225 13.47 -5.42 -2.09
C LEU A 225 13.58 -6.11 -0.73
N LEU A 226 12.74 -5.68 0.21
CA LEU A 226 12.54 -6.32 1.50
C LEU A 226 11.08 -6.79 1.55
N LEU A 227 10.87 -8.08 1.75
CA LEU A 227 9.55 -8.71 1.77
C LEU A 227 9.33 -9.39 3.12
N ASP A 228 8.35 -8.96 3.90
CA ASP A 228 8.11 -9.56 5.22
C ASP A 228 6.63 -9.49 5.62
N CYS A 229 6.24 -10.30 6.60
CA CYS A 229 4.95 -10.21 7.26
C CYS A 229 5.09 -9.35 8.52
N ILE A 230 4.60 -8.12 8.46
CA ILE A 230 4.68 -7.13 9.53
C ILE A 230 3.36 -7.02 10.29
N ASP A 231 3.35 -6.28 11.40
CA ASP A 231 2.16 -6.10 12.22
C ASP A 231 1.30 -4.94 11.76
N GLN A 232 1.93 -3.80 11.51
CA GLN A 232 1.21 -2.60 11.12
C GLN A 232 2.15 -1.57 10.49
N ILE A 233 1.56 -0.65 9.76
CA ILE A 233 2.23 0.56 9.26
C ILE A 233 1.47 1.73 9.87
N LYS A 234 2.17 2.57 10.64
CA LYS A 234 1.58 3.77 11.27
C LYS A 234 2.40 4.99 10.85
N GLY A 235 1.73 5.95 10.23
CA GLY A 235 2.39 7.10 9.60
C GLY A 235 3.44 6.64 8.58
N ARG A 236 4.72 6.91 8.87
CA ARG A 236 5.85 6.56 8.00
C ARG A 236 6.74 5.45 8.55
N LYS A 237 6.22 4.69 9.51
CA LYS A 237 6.95 3.63 10.18
C LYS A 237 6.33 2.28 9.92
N VAL A 238 7.18 1.32 9.58
CA VAL A 238 6.86 -0.09 9.47
C VAL A 238 7.17 -0.76 10.80
N PHE A 239 6.16 -1.33 11.45
CA PHE A 239 6.30 -2.01 12.74
C PHE A 239 6.26 -3.52 12.54
N HIS A 240 7.33 -4.17 12.95
CA HIS A 240 7.47 -5.61 12.92
C HIS A 240 7.27 -6.18 14.32
N TYR A 241 6.70 -7.37 14.44
CA TYR A 241 6.36 -7.96 15.75
C TYR A 241 7.54 -8.23 16.68
N ARG A 242 8.77 -8.20 16.15
CA ARG A 242 10.02 -8.37 16.90
C ARG A 242 10.73 -7.05 17.25
N SER A 243 10.21 -5.89 16.84
CA SER A 243 10.87 -4.60 17.03
C SER A 243 9.82 -3.50 17.24
N GLU A 244 9.90 -2.83 18.38
CA GLU A 244 8.96 -1.76 18.76
C GLU A 244 9.32 -0.40 18.14
N ASP A 245 10.59 -0.18 17.78
CA ASP A 245 11.07 1.12 17.25
C ASP A 245 10.54 1.43 15.85
N GLY A 246 10.26 0.37 15.07
CA GLY A 246 9.85 0.41 13.68
C GLY A 246 10.94 0.95 12.74
N PHE A 247 10.67 0.88 11.42
CA PHE A 247 11.57 1.40 10.39
C PHE A 247 10.90 2.50 9.58
N ASP A 248 11.56 3.66 9.50
CA ASP A 248 11.09 4.78 8.70
C ASP A 248 11.22 4.52 7.19
N PHE A 249 10.23 4.99 6.41
CA PHE A 249 10.28 5.01 4.94
C PHE A 249 10.01 6.40 4.36
N GLN A 250 10.62 6.70 3.22
CA GLN A 250 10.70 8.06 2.67
C GLN A 250 9.55 8.45 1.71
N GLY A 251 8.92 7.49 1.09
CA GLY A 251 7.91 7.68 0.06
C GLY A 251 6.51 7.37 0.56
N HIS A 252 5.70 6.84 -0.34
CA HIS A 252 4.32 6.45 -0.09
C HIS A 252 4.16 5.04 0.48
N HIS A 253 3.10 4.88 1.26
CA HIS A 253 2.52 3.59 1.61
C HIS A 253 1.39 3.26 0.61
N LEU A 254 1.57 2.18 -0.13
CA LEU A 254 0.67 1.69 -1.17
C LEU A 254 -0.05 0.45 -0.61
N TYR A 255 -1.34 0.55 -0.38
CA TYR A 255 -2.11 -0.55 0.20
C TYR A 255 -3.18 -1.01 -0.77
N TRP A 256 -3.43 -2.31 -0.75
CA TRP A 256 -4.48 -2.93 -1.56
C TRP A 256 -5.88 -2.47 -1.10
N GLY A 257 -6.82 -2.32 -2.02
CA GLY A 257 -8.20 -1.89 -1.73
C GLY A 257 -8.39 -0.41 -1.38
N GLY A 258 -7.31 0.40 -1.34
CA GLY A 258 -7.44 1.85 -1.16
C GLY A 258 -7.88 2.30 0.24
N GLN A 259 -7.92 1.39 1.22
CA GLN A 259 -8.10 1.74 2.64
C GLN A 259 -7.02 1.13 3.54
N ARG A 260 -6.66 1.84 4.61
CA ARG A 260 -5.72 1.33 5.63
C ARG A 260 -6.43 0.28 6.48
N THR A 261 -5.81 -0.89 6.62
CA THR A 261 -6.32 -1.98 7.46
C THR A 261 -5.27 -2.37 8.49
N CYS A 262 -5.73 -2.87 9.63
CA CYS A 262 -4.86 -3.46 10.62
C CYS A 262 -4.28 -4.80 10.11
N GLY A 263 -3.06 -5.13 10.56
CA GLY A 263 -2.38 -6.33 10.12
C GLY A 263 -2.82 -7.62 10.81
N PRO A 264 -2.15 -8.75 10.51
CA PRO A 264 -0.85 -8.82 9.84
C PRO A 264 -0.88 -8.45 8.35
N LEU A 265 0.22 -7.86 7.88
CA LEU A 265 0.38 -7.35 6.51
C LEU A 265 1.59 -8.01 5.83
N LEU A 266 1.40 -8.64 4.68
CA LEU A 266 2.49 -8.97 3.79
C LEU A 266 2.95 -7.69 3.10
N THR A 267 4.21 -7.34 3.28
CA THR A 267 4.75 -6.03 2.91
C THR A 267 5.98 -6.16 2.04
N LEU A 268 5.98 -5.46 0.91
CA LEU A 268 7.11 -5.33 0.01
C LEU A 268 7.62 -3.88 0.06
N ALA A 269 8.82 -3.70 0.58
CA ALA A 269 9.47 -2.40 0.68
C ALA A 269 10.62 -2.28 -0.32
N LEU A 270 10.71 -1.13 -0.97
CA LEU A 270 11.80 -0.77 -1.87
C LEU A 270 12.94 -0.15 -1.08
N TYR A 271 14.15 -0.67 -1.22
CA TYR A 271 15.34 -0.23 -0.50
C TYR A 271 16.38 0.36 -1.47
N SER A 272 16.73 1.63 -1.31
CA SER A 272 17.61 2.33 -2.27
C SER A 272 18.27 3.56 -1.64
N PRO A 273 19.39 4.09 -2.17
CA PRO A 273 19.92 5.38 -1.74
C PRO A 273 18.97 6.50 -2.10
N THR A 274 18.87 7.55 -1.29
CA THR A 274 17.99 8.71 -1.57
C THR A 274 18.64 9.76 -2.47
N THR A 275 19.97 9.77 -2.54
CA THR A 275 20.74 10.72 -3.34
C THR A 275 21.80 10.02 -4.20
N PRO A 276 22.20 10.63 -5.34
CA PRO A 276 23.21 10.07 -6.21
C PRO A 276 24.55 9.92 -5.49
N GLY A 277 25.22 8.78 -5.66
CA GLY A 277 26.51 8.51 -5.03
C GLY A 277 26.46 8.22 -3.51
N SER A 278 25.28 8.27 -2.88
CA SER A 278 25.15 7.98 -1.46
C SER A 278 25.36 6.50 -1.15
N HIS A 279 26.06 6.25 -0.04
CA HIS A 279 26.20 4.93 0.56
C HIS A 279 25.17 4.67 1.67
N PHE A 280 24.23 5.59 1.88
CA PHE A 280 23.12 5.45 2.82
C PHE A 280 21.90 4.97 2.07
N PHE A 281 21.41 3.80 2.45
CA PHE A 281 20.24 3.16 1.86
C PHE A 281 19.09 3.21 2.86
N GLU A 282 17.91 3.57 2.37
CA GLU A 282 16.71 3.75 3.18
C GLU A 282 15.52 3.06 2.51
N LEU A 283 14.47 2.80 3.29
CA LEU A 283 13.19 2.37 2.73
C LEU A 283 12.58 3.55 1.98
N ILE A 284 12.24 3.36 0.71
CA ILE A 284 11.66 4.39 -0.14
C ILE A 284 10.14 4.23 -0.15
N HIS A 285 9.62 3.26 -0.89
CA HIS A 285 8.19 2.99 -0.99
C HIS A 285 7.87 1.68 -0.28
N VAL A 286 6.66 1.58 0.27
CA VAL A 286 6.17 0.39 0.94
C VAL A 286 4.84 0.00 0.34
N ALA A 287 4.72 -1.22 -0.17
CA ALA A 287 3.44 -1.80 -0.56
C ALA A 287 3.00 -2.85 0.45
N SER A 288 1.72 -2.89 0.81
CA SER A 288 1.20 -3.86 1.78
C SER A 288 -0.12 -4.48 1.34
N VAL A 289 -0.24 -5.79 1.59
CA VAL A 289 -1.46 -6.58 1.42
C VAL A 289 -1.82 -7.21 2.76
N PRO A 290 -3.03 -7.00 3.29
CA PRO A 290 -3.46 -7.68 4.50
C PRO A 290 -3.54 -9.19 4.26
N VAL A 291 -3.14 -10.00 5.24
CA VAL A 291 -3.10 -11.46 5.09
C VAL A 291 -3.74 -12.15 6.28
N LEU A 292 -4.33 -13.33 6.09
CA LEU A 292 -5.13 -14.04 7.10
C LEU A 292 -4.47 -14.10 8.47
N SER A 293 -3.20 -14.49 8.51
CA SER A 293 -2.37 -14.55 9.72
C SER A 293 -0.88 -14.51 9.40
N ARG A 294 -0.01 -14.35 10.40
CA ARG A 294 1.45 -14.44 10.20
C ARG A 294 1.92 -15.83 9.72
N GLY A 295 1.13 -16.88 9.97
CA GLY A 295 1.42 -18.24 9.50
C GLY A 295 0.79 -18.58 8.15
N HIS A 296 -0.11 -17.72 7.65
CA HIS A 296 -0.85 -17.97 6.43
C HIS A 296 -1.06 -16.67 5.66
N LEU A 297 -0.23 -16.48 4.63
CA LEU A 297 -0.13 -15.27 3.83
C LEU A 297 -1.26 -15.12 2.79
N PHE A 298 -2.38 -15.81 3.00
CA PHE A 298 -3.55 -15.71 2.14
C PHE A 298 -4.15 -14.30 2.22
N PRO A 299 -4.37 -13.61 1.08
CA PRO A 299 -4.81 -12.22 1.07
C PRO A 299 -6.19 -11.99 1.69
N VAL A 300 -6.27 -10.90 2.44
CA VAL A 300 -7.48 -10.35 3.07
C VAL A 300 -7.70 -8.97 2.48
N TYR A 301 -8.90 -8.73 1.97
CA TYR A 301 -9.28 -7.48 1.33
C TYR A 301 -9.61 -6.39 2.37
N ARG A 302 -10.36 -6.73 3.42
CA ARG A 302 -10.64 -5.86 4.58
C ARG A 302 -10.55 -6.62 5.88
N ASP A 303 -10.26 -5.92 6.97
CA ASP A 303 -10.10 -6.58 8.28
C ASP A 303 -11.39 -7.28 8.76
N GLU A 304 -12.55 -6.72 8.41
CA GLU A 304 -13.89 -7.24 8.71
C GLU A 304 -14.11 -8.68 8.20
N GLU A 305 -13.55 -9.06 7.05
CA GLU A 305 -13.73 -10.41 6.49
C GLU A 305 -12.77 -11.46 7.06
N ARG A 306 -11.81 -11.07 7.90
CA ARG A 306 -10.76 -11.96 8.41
C ARG A 306 -11.31 -13.14 9.21
N GLU A 307 -12.23 -12.89 10.14
CA GLU A 307 -12.84 -13.94 10.97
C GLU A 307 -13.76 -14.88 10.15
N PRO A 308 -14.66 -14.37 9.28
CA PRO A 308 -15.38 -15.22 8.32
C PRO A 308 -14.45 -16.09 7.46
N LEU A 309 -13.33 -15.52 7.00
CA LEU A 309 -12.36 -16.24 6.18
C LEU A 309 -11.64 -17.36 6.95
N LYS A 310 -11.26 -17.13 8.22
CA LYS A 310 -10.71 -18.20 9.10
C LYS A 310 -11.72 -19.34 9.29
N ALA A 311 -13.00 -19.02 9.42
CA ALA A 311 -14.06 -20.01 9.54
C ALA A 311 -14.22 -20.85 8.26
N LEU A 312 -14.09 -20.23 7.07
CA LEU A 312 -14.07 -20.92 5.78
C LEU A 312 -12.85 -21.82 5.61
N VAL A 313 -11.66 -21.35 5.99
CA VAL A 313 -10.43 -22.15 6.01
C VAL A 313 -10.61 -23.43 6.84
N SER A 314 -11.16 -23.28 8.03
CA SER A 314 -11.46 -24.41 8.92
C SER A 314 -12.52 -25.35 8.35
N LEU A 315 -13.49 -24.81 7.61
CA LEU A 315 -14.51 -25.59 6.92
C LEU A 315 -13.94 -26.38 5.74
N VAL A 316 -13.04 -25.79 4.93
CA VAL A 316 -12.34 -26.47 3.84
C VAL A 316 -11.54 -27.66 4.38
N ASP A 317 -10.83 -27.49 5.48
CA ASP A 317 -10.12 -28.58 6.14
C ASP A 317 -11.03 -29.69 6.64
N TRP A 318 -12.16 -29.33 7.24
CA TRP A 318 -13.15 -30.30 7.67
C TRP A 318 -13.74 -31.06 6.49
N MET A 319 -14.11 -30.38 5.40
CA MET A 319 -14.61 -31.02 4.18
C MET A 319 -13.58 -31.97 3.56
N ALA A 320 -12.30 -31.57 3.53
CA ALA A 320 -11.21 -32.42 3.09
C ALA A 320 -11.05 -33.67 3.97
N SER A 321 -11.23 -33.55 5.30
CA SER A 321 -11.23 -34.71 6.20
C SER A 321 -12.38 -35.69 5.95
N LYS A 322 -13.49 -35.20 5.36
CA LYS A 322 -14.59 -36.03 4.88
C LYS A 322 -14.34 -36.58 3.49
N GLY A 323 -13.33 -36.10 2.77
CA GLY A 323 -12.96 -36.52 1.41
C GLY A 323 -13.51 -35.59 0.31
N VAL A 324 -14.08 -34.44 0.65
CA VAL A 324 -14.55 -33.44 -0.34
C VAL A 324 -13.42 -32.44 -0.56
N LYS A 325 -12.92 -32.34 -1.80
CA LYS A 325 -11.83 -31.43 -2.13
C LYS A 325 -12.40 -30.09 -2.56
N VAL A 326 -12.22 -29.08 -1.71
CA VAL A 326 -12.59 -27.70 -2.01
C VAL A 326 -11.34 -26.83 -2.03
N GLN A 327 -11.26 -25.96 -3.02
CA GLN A 327 -10.25 -24.95 -3.19
C GLN A 327 -10.89 -23.57 -3.10
N MET A 328 -10.26 -22.68 -2.34
CA MET A 328 -10.64 -21.29 -2.18
C MET A 328 -9.61 -20.40 -2.87
N ARG A 329 -10.06 -19.38 -3.61
CA ARG A 329 -9.23 -18.47 -4.39
C ARG A 329 -9.68 -17.02 -4.17
N ARG A 330 -8.72 -16.14 -3.90
CA ARG A 330 -8.92 -14.69 -3.87
C ARG A 330 -8.32 -14.05 -5.14
N PRO A 331 -9.13 -13.54 -6.08
CA PRO A 331 -8.59 -12.75 -7.18
C PRO A 331 -7.90 -11.48 -6.65
N VAL A 332 -6.62 -11.28 -6.98
CA VAL A 332 -5.85 -10.10 -6.52
C VAL A 332 -5.37 -9.19 -7.66
N VAL A 333 -5.44 -9.67 -8.90
CA VAL A 333 -5.05 -8.93 -10.12
C VAL A 333 -6.16 -9.05 -11.18
N GLY A 334 -6.37 -8.00 -11.97
CA GLY A 334 -7.14 -8.07 -13.22
C GLY A 334 -8.67 -8.22 -13.09
N GLY A 335 -9.22 -8.31 -11.88
CA GLY A 335 -10.67 -8.39 -11.65
C GLY A 335 -11.37 -7.03 -11.72
N GLN A 336 -12.70 -7.06 -11.92
CA GLN A 336 -13.56 -5.96 -11.45
C GLN A 336 -13.29 -5.78 -9.95
N LEU A 337 -13.38 -4.55 -9.43
CA LEU A 337 -13.03 -4.18 -8.03
C LEU A 337 -14.02 -4.75 -7.00
N MET A 338 -14.33 -6.04 -7.11
CA MET A 338 -15.21 -6.77 -6.25
C MET A 338 -14.39 -7.61 -5.27
N ASP A 339 -14.87 -7.70 -4.03
CA ASP A 339 -14.28 -8.45 -2.92
C ASP A 339 -14.53 -9.97 -3.03
N GLU A 340 -14.62 -10.49 -4.25
CA GLU A 340 -14.98 -11.87 -4.53
C GLU A 340 -14.02 -12.86 -3.88
N LEU A 341 -14.58 -13.87 -3.22
CA LEU A 341 -13.92 -15.10 -2.83
C LEU A 341 -14.54 -16.24 -3.62
N VAL A 342 -13.75 -16.91 -4.45
CA VAL A 342 -14.24 -18.00 -5.29
C VAL A 342 -13.87 -19.33 -4.63
N MET A 343 -14.87 -20.18 -4.38
CA MET A 343 -14.70 -21.53 -3.90
C MET A 343 -15.09 -22.52 -5.00
N THR A 344 -14.23 -23.52 -5.24
CA THR A 344 -14.39 -24.52 -6.31
C THR A 344 -14.19 -25.92 -5.75
N SER A 345 -14.91 -26.91 -6.25
CA SER A 345 -14.66 -28.33 -5.94
C SER A 345 -14.19 -29.11 -7.16
N ASP A 346 -13.70 -30.33 -6.93
CA ASP A 346 -13.37 -31.32 -7.96
C ASP A 346 -14.59 -31.85 -8.74
N GLN A 347 -15.80 -31.52 -8.29
CA GLN A 347 -17.07 -31.84 -8.95
C GLN A 347 -17.61 -30.66 -9.79
N ASP A 348 -16.74 -29.75 -10.23
CA ASP A 348 -17.06 -28.55 -11.03
C ASP A 348 -18.09 -27.60 -10.39
N ARG A 349 -18.26 -27.66 -9.06
CA ARG A 349 -19.13 -26.72 -8.34
C ARG A 349 -18.37 -25.45 -8.04
N VAL A 350 -18.96 -24.32 -8.37
CA VAL A 350 -18.39 -22.98 -8.14
C VAL A 350 -19.34 -22.18 -7.27
N LEU A 351 -18.81 -21.61 -6.19
CA LEU A 351 -19.51 -20.72 -5.28
C LEU A 351 -18.72 -19.42 -5.14
N SER A 352 -19.35 -18.30 -5.47
CA SER A 352 -18.76 -16.97 -5.32
C SER A 352 -19.33 -16.30 -4.08
N ILE A 353 -18.46 -15.75 -3.23
CA ILE A 353 -18.84 -15.21 -1.93
C ILE A 353 -18.26 -13.81 -1.76
N SER A 354 -19.09 -12.86 -1.33
CA SER A 354 -18.61 -11.62 -0.69
C SER A 354 -18.67 -11.80 0.82
N LEU A 355 -17.55 -11.54 1.51
CA LEU A 355 -17.46 -11.66 2.96
C LEU A 355 -17.70 -10.34 3.70
N LEU A 356 -17.85 -9.24 2.96
CA LEU A 356 -18.14 -7.93 3.52
C LEU A 356 -19.63 -7.79 3.84
N GLU A 357 -19.94 -6.91 4.81
CA GLU A 357 -21.32 -6.51 5.07
C GLU A 357 -21.93 -5.77 3.87
N GLN A 358 -21.10 -4.94 3.22
CA GLN A 358 -21.44 -4.22 2.00
C GLN A 358 -20.44 -4.63 0.91
N PRO A 359 -20.85 -5.46 -0.07
CA PRO A 359 -20.01 -5.83 -1.20
C PRO A 359 -19.52 -4.60 -1.94
N ILE A 360 -18.30 -4.69 -2.48
CA ILE A 360 -17.74 -3.63 -3.32
C ILE A 360 -17.88 -4.04 -4.77
N GLY A 361 -18.13 -3.07 -5.65
CA GLY A 361 -18.21 -3.32 -7.09
C GLY A 361 -19.53 -3.98 -7.53
N PRO A 362 -19.66 -4.25 -8.84
CA PRO A 362 -20.84 -4.91 -9.38
C PRO A 362 -20.89 -6.35 -8.90
N GLU A 363 -22.05 -6.77 -8.38
CA GLU A 363 -22.24 -8.16 -8.01
C GLU A 363 -22.33 -9.04 -9.25
N PRO A 364 -21.69 -10.22 -9.23
CA PRO A 364 -21.72 -11.13 -10.37
C PRO A 364 -23.15 -11.66 -10.55
N ASP A 365 -23.62 -11.60 -11.80
CA ASP A 365 -24.93 -12.14 -12.21
C ASP A 365 -24.85 -13.67 -12.33
N THR A 366 -24.63 -14.33 -11.19
CA THR A 366 -24.51 -15.79 -11.09
C THR A 366 -25.40 -16.29 -9.96
N GLU A 367 -26.17 -17.35 -10.22
CA GLU A 367 -27.06 -17.96 -9.20
C GLU A 367 -26.29 -18.42 -7.95
N ASN A 368 -25.01 -18.72 -8.12
CA ASN A 368 -24.09 -19.18 -7.08
C ASN A 368 -23.33 -18.06 -6.37
N PHE A 369 -23.72 -16.80 -6.55
CA PHE A 369 -23.23 -15.71 -5.72
C PHE A 369 -24.00 -15.62 -4.39
N LYS A 370 -23.27 -15.41 -3.28
CA LYS A 370 -23.83 -15.19 -1.94
C LYS A 370 -23.08 -14.14 -1.17
N ARG A 371 -23.79 -13.35 -0.36
CA ARG A 371 -23.18 -12.42 0.59
C ARG A 371 -23.19 -13.04 1.97
N TYR A 372 -22.10 -12.91 2.70
CA TYR A 372 -22.04 -13.33 4.10
C TYR A 372 -23.10 -12.64 4.95
N ALA A 373 -23.41 -11.38 4.65
CA ALA A 373 -24.43 -10.57 5.31
C ALA A 373 -25.86 -11.12 5.19
N ASP A 374 -26.16 -11.95 4.17
CA ASP A 374 -27.51 -12.51 3.96
C ASP A 374 -27.85 -13.62 4.97
N PHE A 375 -26.85 -14.10 5.72
CA PHE A 375 -26.99 -15.19 6.66
C PHE A 375 -27.22 -14.68 8.09
N LYS A 376 -28.22 -15.27 8.77
CA LYS A 376 -28.60 -14.87 10.15
C LYS A 376 -27.49 -15.08 11.18
N SER A 377 -26.56 -16.00 10.91
CA SER A 377 -25.43 -16.30 11.79
C SER A 377 -24.26 -16.93 11.04
N PRO A 378 -23.04 -16.86 11.58
CA PRO A 378 -21.87 -17.56 11.03
C PRO A 378 -22.09 -19.07 10.84
N GLU A 379 -22.89 -19.69 11.73
CA GLU A 379 -23.21 -21.11 11.64
C GLU A 379 -24.13 -21.42 10.45
N THR A 380 -25.14 -20.59 10.19
CA THR A 380 -26.02 -20.77 9.04
C THR A 380 -25.27 -20.62 7.73
N PHE A 381 -24.33 -19.67 7.65
CA PHE A 381 -23.43 -19.52 6.52
C PHE A 381 -22.55 -20.76 6.32
N ARG A 382 -21.88 -21.26 7.37
CA ARG A 382 -21.04 -22.46 7.28
C ARG A 382 -21.83 -23.69 6.86
N LYS A 383 -23.04 -23.88 7.39
CA LYS A 383 -23.94 -24.98 7.00
C LYS A 383 -24.35 -24.88 5.54
N PHE A 384 -24.63 -23.66 5.05
CA PHE A 384 -24.92 -23.43 3.64
C PHE A 384 -23.74 -23.81 2.76
N VAL A 385 -22.53 -23.29 3.04
CA VAL A 385 -21.33 -23.59 2.23
C VAL A 385 -21.02 -25.09 2.26
N ALA A 386 -21.10 -25.74 3.42
CA ALA A 386 -20.94 -27.19 3.53
C ALA A 386 -21.98 -27.94 2.69
N GLY A 387 -23.26 -27.61 2.85
CA GLY A 387 -24.36 -28.20 2.08
C GLY A 387 -24.20 -27.95 0.57
N PHE A 388 -23.65 -26.81 0.18
CA PHE A 388 -23.32 -26.51 -1.20
C PHE A 388 -22.19 -27.40 -1.73
N PHE A 389 -21.22 -27.88 -0.95
CA PHE A 389 -20.19 -28.76 -1.53
C PHE A 389 -20.43 -30.24 -1.28
N MET A 390 -21.33 -30.59 -0.36
CA MET A 390 -21.56 -31.99 0.06
C MET A 390 -22.85 -32.62 -0.49
N ARG A 391 -23.68 -31.89 -1.25
CA ARG A 391 -25.07 -32.28 -1.59
C ARG A 391 -25.28 -33.54 -2.44
N GLU A 392 -24.25 -34.29 -2.80
CA GLU A 392 -24.34 -35.50 -3.64
C GLU A 392 -23.41 -36.64 -3.15
N ARG A 393 -23.25 -36.77 -1.83
CA ARG A 393 -22.60 -37.91 -1.19
C ARG A 393 -23.54 -38.79 -0.41
#